data_AF-A0A838EXP2-F1
#
_entry.id   AF-A0A838EXP2-F1
#
_cell.length_a   1.000
_cell.length_b   1.000
_cell.length_c   1.000
_cell.angle_alpha   90.00
_cell.angle_beta   90.00
_cell.angle_gamma   90.00
#
_symmetry.space_group_name_H-M   'P 1'
#
loop_
_entity.id
_entity.type
_entity.pdbx_description
1 polymer ?
#
loop_
_entity_poly.entity_id
_entity_poly.type
_entity_poly.pdbx_seq_one_letter_code
_entity_poly.pdbx_strand_id
1 'polypeptide(L)'
;MRKMQEAQGLDQLIEAGSTGYLPLFYQEWITESFADKNEVKRMSFSRAAETVHKIYRQIERHHTIEKKKTAIQALNNVERKEFVLSFMKMVEYRALDKLKELH
;
A
#
# COMPACT_ATOMS: atom_id res chain seq x y z
N MET A 1 -11.59 -19.35 5.08
CA MET A 1 -11.87 -18.73 3.77
C MET A 1 -11.54 -17.24 3.72
N ARG A 2 -11.94 -16.40 4.69
CA ARG A 2 -11.60 -14.94 4.71
C ARG A 2 -10.10 -14.60 4.58
N LYS A 3 -9.21 -15.29 5.31
CA LYS A 3 -7.75 -15.07 5.23
C LYS A 3 -7.15 -15.28 3.82
N MET A 4 -7.72 -16.16 2.99
CA MET A 4 -7.24 -16.40 1.62
C MET A 4 -7.66 -15.27 0.66
N GLN A 5 -8.85 -14.69 0.85
CA GLN A 5 -9.33 -13.55 0.05
C GLN A 5 -8.65 -12.23 0.45
N GLU A 6 -8.35 -12.04 1.74
CA GLU A 6 -7.50 -10.94 2.26
C GLU A 6 -6.17 -10.87 1.50
N ALA A 7 -5.48 -12.01 1.43
CA ALA A 7 -4.19 -12.14 0.77
C ALA A 7 -4.30 -11.87 -0.75
N GLN A 8 -5.29 -12.49 -1.41
CA GLN A 8 -5.46 -12.33 -2.86
C GLN A 8 -5.73 -10.88 -3.30
N GLY A 9 -6.59 -10.15 -2.57
CA GLY A 9 -6.91 -8.77 -2.94
C GLY A 9 -5.74 -7.79 -2.71
N LEU A 10 -5.04 -7.93 -1.58
CA LEU A 10 -3.89 -7.08 -1.29
C LEU A 10 -2.71 -7.38 -2.23
N ASP A 11 -2.43 -8.66 -2.48
CA ASP A 11 -1.36 -9.05 -3.40
C ASP A 11 -1.60 -8.50 -4.81
N GLN A 12 -2.84 -8.56 -5.32
CA GLN A 12 -3.20 -7.96 -6.61
C GLN A 12 -2.96 -6.43 -6.65
N LEU A 13 -3.22 -5.73 -5.55
CA LEU A 13 -2.98 -4.29 -5.46
C LEU A 13 -1.48 -3.97 -5.42
N ILE A 14 -0.69 -4.75 -4.69
CA ILE A 14 0.77 -4.60 -4.65
C ILE A 14 1.37 -4.89 -6.03
N GLU A 15 0.89 -5.95 -6.67
CA GLU A 15 1.27 -6.36 -8.02
C GLU A 15 1.01 -5.26 -9.04
N ALA A 16 -0.19 -4.68 -9.03
CA ALA A 16 -0.52 -3.56 -9.91
C ALA A 16 0.27 -2.29 -9.55
N GLY A 17 0.59 -2.08 -8.27
CA GLY A 17 1.48 -1.02 -7.82
C GLY A 17 2.88 -1.14 -8.43
N SER A 18 3.39 -2.37 -8.60
CA SER A 18 4.70 -2.59 -9.24
C SER A 18 4.70 -2.21 -10.72
N THR A 19 3.54 -2.12 -11.37
CA THR A 19 3.39 -1.60 -12.75
C THR A 19 2.96 -0.12 -12.78
N GLY A 20 2.93 0.57 -11.64
CA GLY A 20 2.58 1.98 -11.52
C GLY A 20 1.07 2.27 -11.34
N TYR A 21 0.22 1.24 -11.22
CA TYR A 21 -1.20 1.42 -10.99
C TYR A 21 -1.53 1.40 -9.49
N LEU A 22 -1.93 2.56 -8.94
CA LEU A 22 -2.14 2.77 -7.50
C LEU A 22 -3.60 3.15 -7.19
N PRO A 23 -4.56 2.23 -7.35
CA PRO A 23 -5.98 2.56 -7.29
C PRO A 23 -6.47 2.95 -5.90
N LEU A 24 -5.73 2.68 -4.82
CA LEU A 24 -6.16 3.03 -3.46
C LEU A 24 -5.86 4.49 -3.07
N PHE A 25 -5.01 5.18 -3.82
CA PHE A 25 -4.50 6.48 -3.43
C PHE A 25 -4.91 7.55 -4.42
N TYR A 26 -5.15 8.76 -3.92
CA TYR A 26 -5.17 9.93 -4.78
C TYR A 26 -3.74 10.44 -4.99
N GLN A 27 -3.51 11.11 -6.11
CA GLN A 27 -2.16 11.52 -6.53
C GLN A 27 -1.54 12.51 -5.55
N GLU A 28 -2.36 13.37 -4.94
CA GLU A 28 -1.96 14.32 -3.90
C GLU A 28 -1.41 13.60 -2.66
N TRP A 29 -2.04 12.52 -2.22
CA TRP A 29 -1.57 11.78 -1.03
C TRP A 29 -0.22 11.12 -1.27
N ILE A 30 0.00 10.61 -2.48
CA ILE A 30 1.31 10.10 -2.90
C ILE A 30 2.32 11.25 -2.83
N THR A 31 2.05 12.35 -3.52
CA THR A 31 2.96 13.50 -3.61
C THR A 31 3.32 14.07 -2.23
N GLU A 32 2.33 14.24 -1.36
CA GLU A 32 2.51 14.71 0.03
C GLU A 32 3.36 13.74 0.86
N SER A 33 3.12 12.44 0.70
CA SER A 33 3.84 11.42 1.47
C SER A 33 5.31 11.37 1.11
N PHE A 34 5.66 11.60 -0.16
CA PHE A 34 7.04 11.59 -0.65
C PHE A 34 7.78 12.92 -0.53
N ALA A 35 7.23 13.90 0.20
CA ALA A 35 7.90 15.19 0.42
C ALA A 35 9.30 15.01 1.06
N ASP A 36 9.46 14.07 2.00
CA ASP A 36 10.77 13.58 2.44
C ASP A 36 11.08 12.23 1.79
N LYS A 37 11.89 12.27 0.72
CA LYS A 37 12.32 11.09 -0.05
C LYS A 37 13.06 10.04 0.80
N ASN A 38 13.55 10.40 1.98
CA ASN A 38 14.29 9.48 2.85
C ASN A 38 13.39 8.68 3.80
N GLU A 39 12.09 9.01 3.93
CA GLU A 39 11.20 8.29 4.84
C GLU A 39 10.95 6.83 4.39
N VAL A 40 10.69 6.59 3.11
CA VAL A 40 10.50 5.23 2.58
C VAL A 40 11.76 4.37 2.71
N LYS A 41 12.94 4.98 2.51
CA LYS A 41 14.22 4.26 2.63
C LYS A 41 14.51 3.82 4.06
N ARG A 42 14.14 4.64 5.05
CA ARG A 42 14.36 4.37 6.48
C ARG A 42 13.37 3.35 7.07
N MET A 43 12.23 3.14 6.43
CA MET A 43 11.21 2.21 6.89
C MET A 43 11.64 0.75 6.67
N SER A 44 11.54 -0.07 7.71
CA SER A 44 11.77 -1.51 7.60
C SER A 44 10.59 -2.20 6.91
N PHE A 45 10.87 -3.27 6.15
CA PHE A 45 9.82 -4.03 5.47
C PHE A 45 8.80 -4.62 6.46
N SER A 46 9.25 -5.14 7.60
CA SER A 46 8.36 -5.71 8.63
C SER A 46 7.35 -4.68 9.13
N ARG A 47 7.78 -3.45 9.41
CA ARG A 47 6.89 -2.36 9.84
C ARG A 47 5.91 -1.99 8.73
N ALA A 48 6.41 -1.89 7.50
CA ALA A 48 5.57 -1.57 6.35
C ALA A 48 4.45 -2.62 6.17
N ALA A 49 4.81 -3.91 6.22
CA ALA A 49 3.86 -5.01 6.09
C ALA A 49 2.79 -4.98 7.20
N GLU A 50 3.20 -4.75 8.45
CA GLU A 50 2.27 -4.64 9.58
C GLU A 50 1.26 -3.50 9.37
N THR A 51 1.73 -2.30 9.02
CA THR A 51 0.88 -1.15 8.74
C THR A 51 -0.10 -1.42 7.60
N VAL A 52 0.39 -1.97 6.48
CA VAL A 52 -0.44 -2.25 5.31
C VAL A 52 -1.51 -3.27 5.65
N HIS A 53 -1.16 -4.38 6.29
CA HIS A 53 -2.15 -5.39 6.70
C HIS A 53 -3.17 -4.83 7.68
N LYS A 54 -2.73 -4.04 8.67
CA LYS A 54 -3.61 -3.41 9.66
C LYS A 54 -4.65 -2.51 9.01
N ILE A 55 -4.24 -1.66 8.06
CA ILE A 55 -5.14 -0.69 7.42
C ILE A 55 -5.96 -1.38 6.33
N TYR A 56 -5.36 -2.29 5.57
CA TYR A 56 -6.06 -3.04 4.54
C TYR A 56 -7.24 -3.84 5.11
N ARG A 57 -7.08 -4.50 6.26
CA ARG A 57 -8.18 -5.21 6.95
C ARG A 57 -9.36 -4.30 7.33
N GLN A 58 -9.13 -3.02 7.54
CA GLN A 58 -10.20 -2.08 7.87
C GLN A 58 -11.00 -1.68 6.63
N ILE A 59 -10.35 -1.63 5.47
CA ILE A 59 -10.96 -1.17 4.22
C ILE A 59 -11.39 -2.32 3.30
N GLU A 60 -10.89 -3.52 3.50
CA GLU A 60 -11.16 -4.66 2.62
C GLU A 60 -12.64 -5.01 2.52
N ARG A 61 -13.40 -4.77 3.61
CA ARG A 61 -14.84 -4.96 3.72
C ARG A 61 -15.65 -4.14 2.71
N HIS A 62 -15.06 -3.13 2.09
CA HIS A 62 -15.72 -2.29 1.09
C HIS A 62 -15.52 -2.86 -0.32
N HIS A 63 -16.61 -3.16 -1.03
CA HIS A 63 -16.52 -3.87 -2.32
C HIS A 63 -15.96 -3.07 -3.51
N THR A 64 -15.93 -1.73 -3.44
CA THR A 64 -15.45 -0.88 -4.54
C THR A 64 -14.21 -0.10 -4.13
N ILE A 65 -13.36 0.25 -5.10
CA ILE A 65 -12.16 1.04 -4.87
C ILE A 65 -12.52 2.41 -4.28
N GLU A 66 -13.58 3.05 -4.78
CA GLU A 66 -14.07 4.34 -4.31
C GLU A 66 -14.44 4.28 -2.82
N LYS A 67 -15.16 3.23 -2.39
CA LYS A 67 -15.50 3.06 -0.97
C LYS A 67 -14.26 2.80 -0.11
N LYS A 68 -13.24 2.09 -0.64
CA LYS A 68 -11.95 1.93 0.02
C LYS A 68 -11.23 3.27 0.17
N LYS A 69 -11.19 4.10 -0.89
CA LYS A 69 -10.62 5.46 -0.85
C LYS A 69 -11.31 6.34 0.18
N THR A 70 -12.64 6.32 0.24
CA THR A 70 -13.40 7.05 1.26
C THR A 70 -13.05 6.59 2.67
N ALA A 71 -12.86 5.28 2.88
CA ALA A 71 -12.42 4.77 4.18
C ALA A 71 -10.99 5.20 4.53
N ILE A 72 -10.07 5.24 3.56
CA ILE A 72 -8.71 5.78 3.73
C ILE A 72 -8.75 7.28 4.04
N GLN A 73 -9.67 8.03 3.43
CA GLN A 73 -9.85 9.45 3.66
C GLN A 73 -10.28 9.77 5.10
N ALA A 74 -10.93 8.83 5.78
CA ALA A 74 -11.31 8.95 7.19
C ALA A 74 -10.11 8.76 8.16
N LEU A 75 -8.97 8.25 7.68
CA LEU A 75 -7.74 8.20 8.47
C LEU A 75 -7.22 9.62 8.68
N ASN A 76 -6.54 9.85 9.81
CA ASN A 76 -5.86 11.11 9.99
C ASN A 76 -4.67 11.24 9.01
N ASN A 77 -4.17 12.46 8.82
CA ASN A 77 -3.11 12.73 7.83
C ASN A 77 -1.82 11.92 8.09
N VAL A 78 -1.48 11.67 9.37
CA VAL A 78 -0.28 10.91 9.75
C VAL A 78 -0.46 9.43 9.39
N GLU A 79 -1.59 8.83 9.78
CA GLU A 79 -1.93 7.44 9.45
C GLU A 79 -2.03 7.22 7.95
N ARG A 80 -2.64 8.16 7.21
CA ARG A 80 -2.74 8.09 5.76
C ARG A 80 -1.36 8.14 5.11
N LYS A 81 -0.51 9.05 5.55
CA LYS A 81 0.88 9.15 5.08
C LYS A 81 1.65 7.86 5.37
N GLU A 82 1.54 7.33 6.59
CA GLU A 82 2.21 6.08 6.98
C GLU A 82 1.72 4.90 6.13
N PHE A 83 0.43 4.86 5.80
CA PHE A 83 -0.14 3.84 4.92
C PHE A 83 0.44 3.90 3.50
N VAL A 84 0.48 5.09 2.90
CA VAL A 84 1.04 5.31 1.56
C VAL A 84 2.50 4.87 1.51
N LEU A 85 3.32 5.33 2.46
CA LEU A 85 4.75 4.98 2.51
C LEU A 85 4.96 3.47 2.70
N SER A 86 4.19 2.86 3.59
CA SER A 86 4.26 1.43 3.86
C SER A 86 3.84 0.60 2.63
N PHE A 87 2.78 1.00 1.95
CA PHE A 87 2.32 0.35 0.72
C PHE A 87 3.39 0.43 -0.36
N MET A 88 3.97 1.62 -0.56
CA MET A 88 5.02 1.82 -1.55
C MET A 88 6.29 1.03 -1.23
N LYS A 89 6.60 0.82 0.06
CA LYS A 89 7.70 -0.06 0.47
C LYS A 89 7.47 -1.51 0.07
N MET A 90 6.24 -2.01 0.20
CA MET A 90 5.87 -3.35 -0.25
C MET A 90 5.94 -3.49 -1.78
N VAL A 91 5.50 -2.46 -2.51
CA VAL A 91 5.60 -2.39 -3.97
C VAL A 91 7.06 -2.41 -4.43
N GLU A 92 7.93 -1.62 -3.79
CA GLU A 92 9.38 -1.60 -4.06
C GLU A 92 9.98 -3.00 -3.86
N TYR A 93 9.66 -3.65 -2.74
CA TYR A 93 10.15 -5.00 -2.45
C TYR A 93 9.70 -6.01 -3.52
N ARG A 94 8.41 -6.00 -3.90
CA ARG A 94 7.87 -6.88 -4.95
C ARG A 94 8.51 -6.63 -6.31
N ALA A 95 8.75 -5.36 -6.67
CA ALA A 95 9.38 -5.01 -7.94
C ALA A 95 10.84 -5.48 -7.99
N LEU A 96 11.58 -5.34 -6.89
CA LEU A 96 12.96 -5.83 -6.78
C LEU A 96 13.04 -7.35 -6.81
N ASP A 97 12.07 -8.05 -6.22
CA ASP A 97 12.01 -9.51 -6.22
C ASP A 97 11.85 -10.06 -7.65
N LYS A 98 10.92 -9.50 -8.42
CA LYS A 98 10.74 -9.85 -9.84
C LYS A 98 11.98 -9.58 -10.70
N LEU A 99 12.69 -8.48 -10.41
CA LEU A 99 13.92 -8.16 -11.14
C LEU A 99 14.98 -9.25 -10.94
N LYS A 100 15.06 -9.84 -9.74
CA LYS A 100 15.99 -10.95 -9.45
C LYS A 100 15.60 -12.25 -10.14
N GLU A 101 14.31 -12.51 -10.34
CA GLU A 101 13.84 -13.72 -11.04
C GLU A 101 14.08 -13.67 -12.55
N LEU A 102 14.29 -12.47 -13.11
CA LEU A 102 14.54 -12.26 -14.54
C LEU A 102 16.02 -12.43 -14.94
N HIS A 103 16.94 -12.55 -13.97
CA HIS A 103 18.39 -12.64 -14.17
C HIS A 103 18.93 -13.98 -13.67
#